data_AF-A0A954N141-F1
#
_entry.id   AF-A0A954N141-F1
#
_cell.length_a   1.000
_cell.length_b   1.000
_cell.length_c   1.000
_cell.angle_alpha   90.00
_cell.angle_beta   90.00
_cell.angle_gamma   90.00
#
_symmetry.space_group_name_H-M   'P 1'
#
loop_
_entity.id
_entity.type
_entity.pdbx_description
1 polymer ?
#
loop_
_entity_poly.entity_id
_entity_poly.type
_entity_poly.pdbx_seq_one_letter_code
_entity_poly.pdbx_strand_id
1 'polypeptide(L)'
;TYRFLQDMMHAGEGGIINVSSVAAFQPVAYMGAYAATKAYVLHFSEALWAEAWEYGVTVMALCPGTTRTDFFDVSGAKGWLKNRRAQTVDKVVKTALRGFDRRKQFVVSGWGNYLLATAVRIAMRRDAVRMSMAFFRPARRIEAGEKVEKR
;
A
#
# COMPACT_ATOMS: atom_id res chain seq x y z
N THR A 1 -5.38 2.43 -16.50
CA THR A 1 -6.18 3.52 -15.92
C THR A 1 -6.56 4.55 -16.97
N TYR A 2 -5.64 5.35 -17.51
CA TYR A 2 -5.97 6.37 -18.53
C TYR A 2 -6.80 5.86 -19.71
N ARG A 3 -6.45 4.68 -20.26
CA ARG A 3 -7.17 4.11 -21.40
C ARG A 3 -8.67 3.95 -21.17
N PHE A 4 -9.08 3.54 -19.97
CA PHE A 4 -10.49 3.31 -19.64
C PHE A 4 -11.15 4.52 -19.00
N LEU A 5 -10.36 5.36 -18.33
CA LEU A 5 -10.87 6.53 -17.63
C LEU A 5 -11.52 7.53 -18.60
N GLN A 6 -10.93 7.74 -19.77
CA GLN A 6 -11.49 8.65 -20.78
C GLN A 6 -12.89 8.20 -21.24
N ASP A 7 -13.07 6.91 -21.51
CA ASP A 7 -14.36 6.35 -21.92
C ASP A 7 -15.41 6.49 -20.81
N MET A 8 -15.03 6.23 -19.55
CA MET A 8 -15.91 6.43 -18.38
C MET A 8 -16.32 7.91 -18.22
N MET A 9 -15.36 8.84 -18.40
CA MET A 9 -15.64 10.28 -18.30
C MET A 9 -16.58 10.76 -19.40
N HIS A 10 -16.44 10.24 -20.63
CA HIS A 10 -17.38 10.53 -21.72
C HIS A 10 -18.77 9.95 -21.48
N ALA A 11 -18.86 8.77 -20.86
CA ALA A 11 -20.14 8.14 -20.51
C ALA A 11 -20.83 8.80 -19.30
N GLY A 12 -20.07 9.56 -18.48
CA GLY A 12 -20.58 10.18 -17.25
C GLY A 12 -20.77 9.17 -16.10
N GLU A 13 -20.27 7.95 -16.24
CA GLU A 13 -20.46 6.87 -15.27
C GLU A 13 -19.26 5.91 -15.18
N GLY A 14 -19.15 5.25 -14.03
CA GLY A 14 -18.14 4.22 -13.75
C GLY A 14 -17.11 4.61 -12.71
N GLY A 15 -16.05 3.81 -12.61
CA GLY A 15 -14.94 4.15 -11.74
C GLY A 15 -13.89 3.06 -11.58
N ILE A 16 -12.84 3.41 -10.85
CA ILE A 16 -11.58 2.66 -10.80
C ILE A 16 -11.13 2.57 -9.34
N ILE A 17 -10.79 1.36 -8.89
CA ILE A 17 -10.11 1.14 -7.60
C ILE A 17 -8.69 0.68 -7.88
N ASN A 18 -7.71 1.54 -7.60
CA ASN A 18 -6.29 1.18 -7.69
C ASN A 18 -5.80 0.64 -6.34
N VAL A 19 -5.10 -0.50 -6.33
CA VAL A 19 -4.59 -1.11 -5.10
C VAL A 19 -3.21 -0.57 -4.73
N SER A 20 -3.19 0.35 -3.76
CA SER A 20 -1.99 0.87 -3.12
C SER A 20 -1.62 0.04 -1.86
N SER A 21 -1.15 0.67 -0.79
CA SER A 21 -0.76 0.06 0.49
C SER A 21 -0.61 1.13 1.57
N VAL A 22 -0.72 0.75 2.85
CA VAL A 22 -0.27 1.60 3.97
C VAL A 22 1.21 1.99 3.87
N ALA A 23 2.02 1.20 3.15
CA ALA A 23 3.42 1.54 2.87
C ALA A 23 3.59 2.81 2.01
N ALA A 24 2.54 3.25 1.32
CA ALA A 24 2.57 4.47 0.51
C ALA A 24 2.79 5.75 1.34
N PHE A 25 2.42 5.72 2.63
CA PHE A 25 2.43 6.92 3.47
C PHE A 25 3.79 7.21 4.12
N GLN A 26 4.76 6.30 4.01
CA GLN A 26 6.05 6.46 4.66
C GLN A 26 7.19 5.75 3.92
N PRO A 27 8.45 6.21 4.09
CA PRO A 27 9.60 5.44 3.67
C PRO A 27 9.68 4.11 4.46
N VAL A 28 9.75 2.99 3.74
CA VAL A 28 9.88 1.65 4.33
C VAL A 28 11.27 1.09 4.03
N ALA A 29 12.12 1.01 5.04
CA ALA A 29 13.44 0.38 4.91
C ALA A 29 13.30 -1.09 4.45
N TYR A 30 14.23 -1.55 3.61
CA TYR A 30 14.23 -2.89 2.98
C TYR A 30 13.07 -3.18 2.02
N MET A 31 12.09 -2.27 1.90
CA MET A 31 11.00 -2.32 0.92
C MET A 31 10.86 -0.98 0.18
N GLY A 32 11.98 -0.29 -0.05
CA GLY A 32 11.99 1.08 -0.56
C GLY A 32 11.31 1.23 -1.92
N ALA A 33 11.66 0.37 -2.88
CA ALA A 33 11.03 0.36 -4.20
C ALA A 33 9.52 0.10 -4.10
N TYR A 34 9.11 -0.88 -3.29
CA TYR A 34 7.69 -1.18 -3.05
C TYR A 34 6.95 0.03 -2.47
N ALA A 35 7.48 0.66 -1.41
CA ALA A 35 6.87 1.82 -0.80
C ALA A 35 6.76 3.00 -1.78
N ALA A 36 7.81 3.27 -2.56
CA ALA A 36 7.82 4.32 -3.58
C ALA A 36 6.78 4.07 -4.68
N THR A 37 6.68 2.84 -5.19
CA THR A 37 5.65 2.47 -6.17
C THR A 37 4.25 2.62 -5.60
N LYS A 38 4.02 2.23 -4.35
CA LYS A 38 2.69 2.38 -3.71
C LYS A 38 2.36 3.85 -3.42
N ALA A 39 3.34 4.68 -3.09
CA ALA A 39 3.19 6.13 -3.00
C ALA A 39 2.78 6.74 -4.35
N TYR A 40 3.42 6.32 -5.45
CA TYR A 40 3.01 6.71 -6.81
C TYR A 40 1.54 6.33 -7.06
N VAL A 41 1.14 5.09 -6.80
CA VAL A 41 -0.25 4.64 -7.01
C VAL A 41 -1.24 5.47 -6.18
N LEU A 42 -0.91 5.81 -4.93
CA LEU A 42 -1.74 6.65 -4.07
C LEU A 42 -1.93 8.05 -4.68
N HIS A 43 -0.84 8.77 -4.91
CA HIS A 43 -0.90 10.15 -5.43
C HIS A 43 -1.52 10.21 -6.82
N PHE A 44 -1.19 9.24 -7.68
CA PHE A 44 -1.79 9.11 -9.00
C PHE A 44 -3.31 8.94 -8.92
N SER A 45 -3.79 8.11 -8.01
CA SER A 45 -5.24 7.89 -7.84
C SER A 45 -5.96 9.11 -7.26
N GLU A 46 -5.33 9.82 -6.32
CA GLU A 46 -5.91 11.05 -5.75
C GLU A 46 -5.98 12.18 -6.78
N ALA A 47 -4.96 12.33 -7.63
CA ALA A 47 -5.00 13.29 -8.74
C ALA A 47 -6.14 12.95 -9.72
N LEU A 48 -6.24 11.69 -10.15
CA LEU A 48 -7.31 11.25 -11.04
C LEU A 48 -8.71 11.34 -10.40
N TRP A 49 -8.82 11.15 -9.08
CA TRP A 49 -10.07 11.35 -8.36
C TRP A 49 -10.57 12.79 -8.51
N ALA A 50 -9.67 13.77 -8.37
CA ALA A 50 -9.99 15.18 -8.53
C ALA A 50 -10.33 15.51 -10.00
N GLU A 51 -9.51 15.04 -10.95
CA GLU A 51 -9.73 15.25 -12.39
C GLU A 51 -11.04 14.65 -12.90
N ALA A 52 -11.46 13.50 -12.35
CA ALA A 52 -12.65 12.77 -12.78
C ALA A 52 -13.93 13.20 -12.04
N TRP A 53 -13.82 14.02 -10.99
CA TRP A 53 -14.92 14.30 -10.05
C TRP A 53 -16.17 14.86 -10.74
N GLU A 54 -15.97 15.87 -11.60
CA GLU A 54 -17.03 16.58 -12.33
C GLU A 54 -17.69 15.73 -13.42
N TYR A 55 -17.03 14.64 -13.84
CA TYR A 55 -17.51 13.74 -14.90
C TYR A 55 -18.34 12.57 -14.36
N GLY A 56 -18.73 12.58 -13.08
CA GLY A 56 -19.51 11.49 -12.48
C GLY A 56 -18.73 10.21 -12.21
N VAL A 57 -17.44 10.16 -12.53
CA VAL A 57 -16.57 8.98 -12.36
C VAL A 57 -15.84 9.04 -11.01
N THR A 58 -15.67 7.89 -10.37
CA THR A 58 -14.91 7.80 -9.11
C THR A 58 -13.61 7.02 -9.33
N VAL A 59 -12.47 7.65 -9.04
CA VAL A 59 -11.19 6.95 -8.92
C VAL A 59 -10.79 6.90 -7.45
N MET A 60 -10.39 5.74 -6.94
CA MET A 60 -10.04 5.59 -5.52
C MET A 60 -8.78 4.74 -5.33
N ALA A 61 -7.91 5.18 -4.43
CA ALA A 61 -6.82 4.35 -3.92
C ALA A 61 -7.26 3.48 -2.73
N LEU A 62 -7.12 2.16 -2.84
CA LEU A 62 -7.25 1.23 -1.71
C LEU A 62 -5.88 1.02 -1.06
N CYS A 63 -5.74 1.38 0.22
CA CYS A 63 -4.51 1.27 1.00
C CYS A 63 -4.63 0.20 2.10
N PRO A 64 -4.46 -1.09 1.77
CA PRO A 64 -4.52 -2.15 2.76
C PRO A 64 -3.24 -2.19 3.61
N GLY A 65 -3.41 -2.57 4.88
CA GLY A 65 -2.31 -3.04 5.72
C GLY A 65 -2.03 -4.54 5.48
N THR A 66 -1.38 -5.17 6.46
CA THR A 66 -1.12 -6.61 6.41
C THR A 66 -2.41 -7.39 6.19
N THR A 67 -2.47 -8.12 5.08
CA THR A 67 -3.63 -8.91 4.65
C THR A 67 -3.23 -10.37 4.53
N ARG A 68 -4.12 -11.31 4.89
CA ARG A 68 -3.89 -12.76 4.80
C ARG A 68 -3.95 -13.20 3.34
N THR A 69 -2.81 -13.12 2.66
CA THR A 69 -2.59 -13.58 1.28
C THR A 69 -1.15 -14.09 1.15
N ASP A 70 -0.84 -14.71 0.01
CA ASP A 70 0.50 -15.23 -0.31
C ASP A 70 1.54 -14.13 -0.62
N PHE A 71 1.17 -12.85 -0.47
CA PHE A 71 2.03 -11.71 -0.78
C PHE A 71 3.40 -11.80 -0.09
N PHE A 72 3.44 -12.20 1.18
CA PHE A 72 4.69 -12.27 1.94
C PHE A 72 5.54 -13.48 1.55
N ASP A 73 4.92 -14.56 1.10
CA ASP A 73 5.64 -15.74 0.64
C ASP A 73 6.28 -15.48 -0.73
N VAL A 74 5.59 -14.77 -1.63
CA VAL A 74 6.10 -14.37 -2.95
C VAL A 74 7.14 -13.25 -2.86
N SER A 75 7.02 -12.33 -1.90
CA SER A 75 7.98 -11.22 -1.72
C SER A 75 9.27 -11.60 -0.99
N GLY A 76 9.51 -12.90 -0.76
CA GLY A 76 10.73 -13.40 -0.11
C GLY A 76 10.73 -13.27 1.41
N ALA A 77 9.58 -12.95 2.01
CA ALA A 77 9.37 -12.82 3.46
C ALA A 77 8.54 -14.00 4.01
N LYS A 78 8.86 -15.22 3.58
CA LYS A 78 8.08 -16.43 3.93
C LYS A 78 7.95 -16.57 5.45
N GLY A 79 6.71 -16.76 5.91
CA GLY A 79 6.41 -16.90 7.34
C GLY A 79 6.36 -15.59 8.14
N TRP A 80 6.55 -14.42 7.53
CA TRP A 80 6.46 -13.11 8.19
C TRP A 80 5.07 -12.83 8.81
N LEU A 81 4.03 -13.46 8.27
CA LEU A 81 2.65 -13.41 8.78
C LEU A 81 2.43 -14.19 10.07
N LYS A 82 3.26 -15.19 10.42
CA LYS A 82 2.98 -16.17 11.50
C LYS A 82 2.71 -15.52 12.86
N ASN A 83 3.36 -14.39 13.16
CA ASN A 83 3.26 -13.70 14.45
C ASN A 83 2.64 -12.30 14.33
N ARG A 84 1.91 -11.99 13.25
CA ARG A 84 1.41 -10.65 13.00
C ARG A 84 -0.10 -10.64 12.74
N ARG A 85 -0.77 -9.62 13.26
CA ARG A 85 -2.19 -9.40 12.98
C ARG A 85 -2.34 -9.06 11.49
N ALA A 86 -3.23 -9.78 10.83
CA ALA A 86 -3.52 -9.66 9.40
C ALA A 86 -5.03 -9.62 9.18
N GLN A 87 -5.50 -8.73 8.31
CA GLN A 87 -6.92 -8.68 7.92
C GLN A 87 -7.25 -9.80 6.92
N THR A 88 -8.50 -10.24 6.91
CA THR A 88 -9.01 -11.11 5.83
C THR A 88 -9.24 -10.29 4.56
N VAL A 89 -9.14 -10.95 3.41
CA VAL A 89 -9.42 -10.33 2.10
C VAL A 89 -10.84 -9.75 2.07
N ASP A 90 -11.84 -10.50 2.55
CA ASP A 90 -13.23 -10.05 2.61
C ASP A 90 -13.40 -8.72 3.35
N LYS A 91 -12.69 -8.55 4.47
CA LYS A 91 -12.76 -7.30 5.25
C LYS A 91 -12.14 -6.13 4.49
N VAL A 92 -11.04 -6.38 3.77
CA VAL A 92 -10.39 -5.38 2.92
C VAL A 92 -11.31 -4.99 1.77
N VAL A 93 -11.89 -5.95 1.05
CA VAL A 93 -12.82 -5.73 -0.06
C VAL A 93 -14.08 -4.99 0.40
N LYS A 94 -14.72 -5.40 1.51
CA LYS A 94 -15.88 -4.70 2.06
C LYS A 94 -15.58 -3.25 2.43
N THR A 95 -14.37 -2.99 2.94
CA THR A 95 -13.94 -1.61 3.25
C THR A 95 -13.72 -0.80 1.98
N ALA A 96 -13.15 -1.42 0.94
CA ALA A 96 -12.94 -0.78 -0.35
C ALA A 96 -14.27 -0.37 -0.99
N LEU A 97 -15.20 -1.31 -1.16
CA LEU A 97 -16.49 -1.04 -1.79
C LEU A 97 -17.28 0.05 -1.05
N ARG A 98 -17.35 -0.01 0.28
CA ARG A 98 -18.00 1.05 1.08
C ARG A 98 -17.34 2.42 0.91
N GLY A 99 -16.02 2.47 0.73
CA GLY A 99 -15.29 3.70 0.45
C GLY A 99 -15.60 4.25 -0.93
N PHE A 100 -15.67 3.36 -1.90
CA PHE A 100 -15.96 3.65 -3.29
C PHE A 100 -17.38 4.19 -3.49
N ASP A 101 -18.38 3.56 -2.85
CA ASP A 101 -19.78 4.02 -2.85
C ASP A 101 -19.93 5.43 -2.27
N ARG A 102 -19.01 5.83 -1.38
CA ARG A 102 -18.95 7.17 -0.78
C ARG A 102 -18.06 8.14 -1.56
N ARG A 103 -17.62 7.75 -2.77
CA ARG A 103 -16.76 8.52 -3.66
C ARG A 103 -15.50 9.06 -3.00
N LYS A 104 -14.87 8.29 -2.10
CA LYS A 104 -13.63 8.71 -1.42
C LYS A 104 -12.44 8.68 -2.37
N GLN A 105 -11.52 9.63 -2.22
CA GLN A 105 -10.23 9.64 -2.95
C GLN A 105 -9.30 8.46 -2.57
N PHE A 106 -9.30 8.06 -1.30
CA PHE A 106 -8.61 6.86 -0.83
C PHE A 106 -9.29 6.26 0.40
N VAL A 107 -8.99 5.00 0.68
CA VAL A 107 -9.36 4.33 1.92
C VAL A 107 -8.22 3.50 2.48
N VAL A 108 -7.96 3.66 3.78
CA VAL A 108 -7.08 2.75 4.53
C VAL A 108 -7.93 1.68 5.20
N SER A 109 -7.63 0.40 4.92
CA SER A 109 -8.37 -0.69 5.57
C SER A 109 -7.87 -0.89 7.00
N GLY A 110 -8.79 -0.84 7.97
CA GLY A 110 -8.52 -1.07 9.39
C GLY A 110 -8.12 0.19 10.16
N TRP A 111 -8.71 0.38 11.35
CA TRP A 111 -8.49 1.58 12.17
C TRP A 111 -7.04 1.77 12.63
N GLY A 112 -6.37 0.69 13.07
CA GLY A 112 -4.96 0.77 13.47
C GLY A 112 -4.03 1.16 12.31
N ASN A 113 -4.33 0.69 11.11
CA ASN A 113 -3.59 1.08 9.90
C ASN A 113 -3.84 2.54 9.53
N TYR A 114 -5.08 3.01 9.68
CA TYR A 114 -5.44 4.42 9.46
C TYR A 114 -4.68 5.33 10.43
N LEU A 115 -4.70 5.02 11.73
CA LEU A 115 -3.95 5.77 12.74
C LEU A 115 -2.44 5.78 12.43
N LEU A 116 -1.87 4.64 12.06
CA LEU A 116 -0.46 4.56 11.66
C LEU A 116 -0.18 5.48 10.48
N ALA A 117 -0.97 5.39 9.40
CA ALA A 117 -0.80 6.21 8.20
C ALA A 117 -0.91 7.71 8.49
N THR A 118 -1.82 8.11 9.38
CA THR A 118 -1.96 9.51 9.81
C THR A 118 -0.81 9.97 10.71
N ALA A 119 -0.33 9.13 11.62
CA ALA A 119 0.72 9.48 12.57
C ALA A 119 2.06 9.83 11.89
N VAL A 120 2.38 9.21 10.75
CA VAL A 120 3.60 9.53 9.98
C VAL A 120 3.64 11.00 9.54
N ARG A 121 2.49 11.65 9.35
CA ARG A 121 2.42 13.07 8.97
C ARG A 121 2.96 14.01 10.05
N ILE A 122 2.96 13.57 11.30
CA ILE A 122 3.41 14.34 12.46
C ILE A 122 4.83 13.93 12.87
N ALA A 123 5.20 12.66 12.63
CA ALA A 123 6.53 12.16 12.95
C ALA A 123 7.61 12.80 12.07
N MET A 124 8.80 13.04 12.63
CA MET A 124 9.96 13.38 11.82
C MET A 124 10.30 12.22 10.88
N ARG A 125 10.68 12.53 9.63
CA ARG A 125 10.99 11.51 8.61
C ARG A 125 12.05 10.51 9.08
N ARG A 126 13.03 10.96 9.86
CA ARG A 126 14.08 10.12 10.45
C ARG A 126 13.50 9.01 11.34
N ASP A 127 12.50 9.34 12.15
CA ASP A 127 11.91 8.39 13.10
C ASP A 127 11.00 7.40 12.39
N ALA A 128 10.26 7.86 11.37
CA ALA A 128 9.49 6.96 10.50
C ALA A 128 10.39 5.91 9.80
N VAL A 129 11.55 6.33 9.29
CA VAL A 129 12.54 5.42 8.68
C VAL A 129 13.13 4.45 9.72
N ARG A 130 13.49 4.94 10.92
CA ARG A 130 14.02 4.09 11.99
C ARG A 130 13.01 3.05 12.47
N MET A 131 11.75 3.45 12.64
CA MET A 131 10.68 2.55 13.02
C MET A 131 10.44 1.49 11.94
N SER A 132 10.42 1.88 10.66
CA SER A 132 10.28 0.91 9.56
C SER A 132 11.49 -0.03 9.47
N MET A 133 12.70 0.47 9.72
CA MET A 133 13.91 -0.36 9.82
C MET A 133 13.78 -1.40 10.93
N ALA A 134 13.37 -1.02 12.15
CA ALA A 134 13.18 -1.96 13.24
C ALA A 134 12.15 -3.06 12.91
N PHE A 135 11.13 -2.72 12.11
CA PHE A 135 10.03 -3.62 11.78
C PHE A 135 10.30 -4.56 10.59
N PHE A 136 11.03 -4.08 9.57
CA PHE A 136 11.29 -4.79 8.31
C PHE A 136 12.74 -5.28 8.17
N ARG A 137 13.57 -5.13 9.21
CA ARG A 137 14.94 -5.66 9.20
C ARG A 137 14.91 -7.17 8.91
N PRO A 138 15.60 -7.66 7.88
CA PRO A 138 15.72 -9.09 7.66
C PRO A 138 16.48 -9.72 8.84
N ALA A 139 16.11 -10.94 9.23
CA ALA A 139 16.92 -11.72 10.15
C ALA A 139 18.36 -11.82 9.60
N ARG A 140 19.38 -11.72 10.46
CA ARG A 140 20.77 -11.91 10.01
C ARG A 140 20.83 -13.23 9.26
N ARG A 141 21.24 -13.19 8.00
CA ARG A 141 21.71 -14.37 7.30
C ARG A 141 22.95 -14.83 8.08
N ILE A 142 22.79 -15.83 8.95
CA ILE A 142 23.92 -16.69 9.26
C ILE A 142 24.09 -17.54 7.98
N GLU A 143 25.20 -17.26 7.30
CA GLU A 143 25.89 -18.06 6.28
C GLU A 143 25.35 -18.14 4.84
N ALA A 144 26.14 -17.57 3.92
CA ALA A 144 26.80 -18.29 2.83
C ALA A 144 28.17 -17.59 2.68
N GLY A 145 29.32 -18.22 2.93
CA GLY A 145 29.80 -19.35 2.16
C GLY A 145 30.82 -18.94 1.09
N GLU A 146 31.55 -17.83 1.26
CA GLU A 146 32.76 -17.53 0.48
C GLU A 146 33.98 -17.98 1.28
N LYS A 147 34.38 -19.24 1.08
CA LYS A 147 35.79 -19.61 1.27
C LYS A 147 36.58 -18.73 0.30
N VAL A 148 37.27 -17.74 0.84
CA VAL A 148 38.38 -17.07 0.14
C VAL A 148 39.39 -18.17 -0.18
N GLU A 149 39.41 -18.55 -1.45
CA GLU A 149 40.42 -19.42 -2.04
C GLU A 149 41.78 -18.76 -1.78
N LYS A 150 42.59 -19.40 -0.94
CA LYS A 150 44.02 -19.13 -0.87
C LYS A 150 44.61 -19.44 -2.25
N ARG A 151 45.07 -18.41 -2.96
CA ARG A 151 46.18 -18.49 -3.90
C ARG A 151 47.17 -17.41 -3.55
#